data_AF-A0A4Y2S1A6-F1
#
_entry.id   AF-A0A4Y2S1A6-F1
#
_cell.length_a   1.000
_cell.length_b   1.000
_cell.length_c   1.000
_cell.angle_alpha   90.00
_cell.angle_beta   90.00
_cell.angle_gamma   90.00
#
_symmetry.space_group_name_H-M   'P 1'
#
loop_
_entity.id
_entity.type
_entity.pdbx_description
1 polymer ?
#
loop_
_entity_poly.entity_id
_entity_poly.type
_entity_poly.pdbx_seq_one_letter_code
_entity_poly.pdbx_strand_id
1 'polypeptide(L)'
;MTGHQKLKPLVIGRSKNPRCFKGAKSLDVDYDFNKKSWMTSEICEKWDQKLDKRMIAECRKIALVFDNCPAHPKEIRQKLKNVTVFYFTPNTTSKLQPMDKG
;
A
#
# COMPACT_ATOMS: atom_id res chain seq x y z
N MET A 1 -4.91 8.23 20.20
CA MET A 1 -5.22 8.47 18.77
C MET A 1 -6.14 7.34 18.32
N THR A 2 -7.44 7.59 18.18
CA THR A 2 -8.40 6.55 17.81
C THR A 2 -8.37 6.37 16.29
N GLY A 3 -7.90 5.20 15.82
CA GLY A 3 -7.79 4.87 14.40
C GLY A 3 -9.14 4.46 13.79
N HIS A 4 -10.08 5.41 13.71
CA HIS A 4 -11.45 5.16 13.21
C HIS A 4 -11.52 4.86 11.71
N GLN A 5 -10.50 5.24 10.96
CA GLN A 5 -10.47 5.04 9.52
C GLN A 5 -9.28 4.17 9.13
N LYS A 6 -9.59 2.92 8.75
CA LYS A 6 -8.61 1.93 8.33
C LYS A 6 -8.82 1.62 6.86
N LEU A 7 -7.73 1.61 6.10
CA LEU A 7 -7.75 1.10 4.73
C LEU A 7 -7.82 -0.42 4.76
N LYS A 8 -8.42 -0.98 3.71
CA LYS A 8 -8.44 -2.42 3.49
C LYS A 8 -6.99 -2.91 3.29
N PRO A 9 -6.51 -3.91 4.04
CA PRO A 9 -5.14 -4.39 3.88
C PRO A 9 -4.90 -5.01 2.50
N LEU A 10 -3.67 -4.86 1.99
CA LEU A 10 -3.19 -5.60 0.82
C LEU A 10 -2.35 -6.80 1.30
N VAL A 11 -2.72 -7.99 0.86
CA VAL A 11 -2.00 -9.23 1.12
C VAL A 11 -1.34 -9.71 -0.18
N ILE A 12 -0.05 -10.01 -0.12
CA ILE A 12 0.72 -10.52 -1.27
C ILE A 12 1.09 -11.97 -0.99
N GLY A 13 0.57 -12.91 -1.78
CA GLY A 13 0.90 -14.33 -1.66
C GLY A 13 1.72 -14.87 -2.82
N ARG A 14 2.02 -16.18 -2.77
CA ARG A 14 2.76 -16.85 -3.85
C ARG A 14 1.85 -17.32 -4.98
N SER A 15 0.71 -17.91 -4.61
CA SER A 15 -0.24 -18.48 -5.56
C SER A 15 -1.18 -17.42 -6.08
N LYS A 16 -1.49 -17.42 -7.38
CA LYS A 16 -2.57 -16.60 -7.92
C LYS A 16 -3.92 -16.91 -7.28
N ASN A 17 -4.16 -18.20 -6.99
CA ASN A 17 -5.40 -18.69 -6.38
C ASN A 17 -5.05 -19.54 -5.14
N PRO A 18 -4.92 -18.93 -3.95
CA PRO A 18 -4.67 -19.66 -2.71
C PRO A 18 -5.81 -20.62 -2.38
N ARG A 19 -5.48 -21.85 -1.96
CA ARG A 19 -6.48 -22.85 -1.57
C ARG A 19 -7.34 -22.39 -0.39
N CYS A 20 -6.80 -21.58 0.52
CA CYS A 20 -7.53 -21.02 1.65
C CYS A 20 -8.63 -20.03 1.23
N PHE A 21 -8.62 -19.51 0.01
CA PHE A 21 -9.67 -18.63 -0.51
C PHE A 21 -10.74 -19.40 -1.31
N LYS A 22 -10.60 -20.72 -1.46
CA LYS A 22 -11.57 -21.53 -2.21
C LYS A 22 -12.95 -21.44 -1.54
N GLY A 23 -13.95 -20.99 -2.31
CA GLY A 23 -15.33 -20.84 -1.83
C GLY A 23 -15.62 -19.52 -1.10
N ALA A 24 -14.63 -18.63 -0.94
CA ALA A 24 -14.88 -17.29 -0.43
C ALA A 24 -15.62 -16.45 -1.48
N LYS A 25 -16.78 -15.90 -1.10
CA LYS A 25 -17.57 -15.00 -1.98
C LYS A 25 -16.98 -13.59 -2.06
N SER A 26 -16.37 -13.14 -0.98
CA SER A 26 -15.67 -11.87 -0.85
C SER A 26 -14.53 -12.02 0.14
N LEU A 27 -13.52 -11.15 0.02
CA LEU A 27 -12.40 -11.06 0.95
C LEU A 27 -12.38 -9.66 1.56
N ASP A 28 -12.14 -9.57 2.86
CA ASP A 28 -11.91 -8.31 3.58
C ASP A 28 -10.50 -7.76 3.39
N VAL A 29 -9.69 -8.42 2.56
CA VAL A 29 -8.39 -7.93 2.09
C VAL A 29 -8.39 -7.75 0.57
N ASP A 30 -7.53 -6.86 0.09
CA ASP A 30 -7.09 -6.91 -1.29
C ASP A 30 -5.97 -7.94 -1.43
N TYR A 31 -5.90 -8.63 -2.56
CA TYR A 31 -4.93 -9.69 -2.79
C TYR A 31 -4.17 -9.46 -4.10
N ASP A 32 -2.85 -9.59 -4.03
CA ASP A 32 -1.97 -9.71 -5.19
C ASP A 32 -1.02 -10.89 -5.02
N PHE A 33 -0.30 -11.27 -6.07
CA PHE A 33 0.58 -12.43 -6.03
C PHE A 33 1.84 -12.24 -6.85
N ASN A 34 2.95 -12.79 -6.34
CA ASN A 34 4.16 -13.00 -7.12
C ASN A 34 4.96 -14.17 -6.53
N LYS A 35 5.95 -14.69 -7.28
CA LYS A 35 6.72 -15.89 -6.87
C LYS A 35 7.41 -15.75 -5.50
N LYS A 36 7.78 -14.52 -5.11
CA LYS A 36 8.54 -14.21 -3.90
C LYS A 36 7.65 -13.81 -2.71
N SER A 37 6.37 -13.49 -2.94
CA SER A 37 5.40 -13.06 -1.93
C SER A 37 5.82 -11.80 -1.15
N TRP A 38 6.48 -10.87 -1.83
CA TRP A 38 6.95 -9.60 -1.29
C TRP A 38 6.46 -8.42 -2.13
N MET A 39 6.56 -7.19 -1.59
CA MET A 39 6.19 -5.98 -2.32
C MET A 39 7.08 -5.78 -3.55
N THR A 40 6.51 -5.30 -4.66
CA THR A 40 7.24 -4.82 -5.83
C THR A 40 6.73 -3.45 -6.24
N SER A 41 7.51 -2.70 -7.01
CA SER A 41 7.13 -1.36 -7.47
C SER A 41 5.83 -1.37 -8.27
N GLU A 42 5.59 -2.42 -9.06
CA GLU A 42 4.36 -2.58 -9.85
C GLU A 42 3.13 -2.81 -8.94
N ILE A 43 3.28 -3.62 -7.90
CA ILE A 43 2.21 -3.88 -6.93
C ILE A 43 1.91 -2.61 -6.11
N CYS A 44 2.96 -1.89 -5.68
CA CYS A 44 2.83 -0.63 -4.97
C CYS A 44 2.09 0.42 -5.82
N GLU A 45 2.55 0.63 -7.07
CA GLU A 45 1.92 1.59 -7.98
C GLU A 45 0.44 1.26 -8.24
N LYS A 46 0.12 -0.01 -8.46
CA LYS A 46 -1.27 -0.45 -8.64
C LYS A 46 -2.13 -0.15 -7.40
N TRP A 47 -1.58 -0.35 -6.21
CA TRP A 47 -2.27 -0.05 -4.96
C TRP A 47 -2.45 1.46 -4.75
N ASP A 48 -1.41 2.26 -4.99
CA ASP A 48 -1.45 3.73 -4.87
C ASP A 48 -2.49 4.34 -5.81
N GLN A 49 -2.55 3.89 -7.07
CA GLN A 49 -3.55 4.35 -8.03
C GLN A 49 -4.98 3.98 -7.61
N LYS A 50 -5.17 2.79 -7.01
CA LYS A 50 -6.48 2.37 -6.49
C LYS A 50 -6.89 3.24 -5.31
N LEU A 51 -5.95 3.55 -4.42
CA LEU A 51 -6.17 4.45 -3.30
C LEU A 51 -6.53 5.87 -3.78
N ASP A 52 -5.81 6.40 -4.76
CA ASP A 52 -6.08 7.73 -5.31
C ASP A 52 -7.46 7.83 -5.94
N LYS A 53 -7.88 6.83 -6.74
CA LYS A 53 -9.25 6.75 -7.28
C LYS A 53 -10.31 6.79 -6.18
N ARG A 54 -10.08 6.07 -5.08
CA ARG A 54 -10.98 6.10 -3.92
C ARG A 54 -11.02 7.47 -3.27
N MET A 55 -9.85 8.10 -3.04
CA MET A 55 -9.77 9.44 -2.43
C MET A 55 -10.40 10.52 -3.33
N ILE A 56 -10.30 10.39 -4.65
CA ILE A 56 -11.03 11.23 -5.62
C ILE A 56 -12.54 11.06 -5.45
N ALA A 57 -13.04 9.83 -5.41
CA ALA A 57 -14.47 9.56 -5.23
C ALA A 57 -15.02 10.05 -3.89
N GLU A 58 -14.18 10.01 -2.84
CA GLU A 58 -14.50 10.55 -1.52
C GLU A 58 -14.26 12.08 -1.41
N CYS A 59 -13.90 12.77 -2.51
CA CYS A 59 -13.56 14.20 -2.55
C CYS A 59 -12.53 14.61 -1.48
N ARG A 60 -11.59 13.71 -1.17
CA ARG A 60 -10.65 13.85 -0.06
C ARG A 60 -9.22 13.88 -0.57
N LYS A 61 -8.36 14.68 0.08
CA LYS A 61 -6.91 14.65 -0.12
C LYS A 61 -6.21 14.07 1.10
N ILE A 62 -5.20 13.23 0.88
CA ILE A 62 -4.42 12.60 1.95
C ILE A 62 -2.93 12.66 1.66
N ALA A 63 -2.13 12.60 2.73
CA ALA A 63 -0.69 12.36 2.65
C ALA A 63 -0.43 10.87 2.95
N LEU A 64 0.34 10.22 2.08
CA LEU A 64 0.86 8.87 2.28
C LEU A 64 2.36 8.97 2.54
N VAL A 65 2.88 8.26 3.54
CA VAL A 65 4.30 8.30 3.90
C VAL A 65 4.89 6.91 3.79
N PHE A 66 5.93 6.77 2.98
CA PHE A 66 6.69 5.53 2.78
C PHE A 66 8.11 5.63 3.33
N ASP A 67 8.70 4.48 3.65
CA ASP A 67 10.15 4.35 3.77
C ASP A 67 10.82 4.46 2.39
N ASN A 68 12.14 4.66 2.39
CA ASN A 68 12.92 4.76 1.16
C ASN A 68 13.32 3.36 0.64
N CYS A 69 12.31 2.52 0.37
CA CYS A 69 12.46 1.18 -0.20
C CYS A 69 12.40 1.23 -1.74
N PRO A 70 13.22 0.44 -2.48
CA PRO A 70 13.14 0.37 -3.94
C PRO A 70 11.77 -0.05 -4.49
N ALA A 71 10.99 -0.78 -3.69
CA ALA A 71 9.63 -1.19 -4.06
C ALA A 71 8.61 -0.04 -4.00
N HIS A 72 8.99 1.16 -3.54
CA HIS A 72 8.14 2.34 -3.50
C HIS A 72 8.63 3.38 -4.53
N PRO A 73 8.16 3.31 -5.78
CA PRO A 73 8.69 4.11 -6.89
C PRO A 73 8.41 5.60 -6.69
N LYS A 74 9.42 6.46 -6.85
CA LYS A 74 9.28 7.92 -6.63
C LYS A 74 8.46 8.59 -7.72
N GLU A 75 8.43 7.98 -8.91
CA GLU A 75 7.76 8.43 -10.12
C GLU A 75 6.23 8.43 -9.95
N ILE A 76 5.70 7.64 -9.02
CA ILE A 76 4.25 7.56 -8.75
C ILE A 76 3.66 8.91 -8.35
N ARG A 77 4.45 9.78 -7.72
CA ARG A 77 4.05 11.11 -7.27
C ARG A 77 3.43 11.96 -8.39
N GLN A 78 3.88 11.78 -9.63
CA GLN A 78 3.41 12.55 -10.77
C GLN A 78 2.08 12.01 -11.34
N LYS A 79 1.68 10.81 -10.93
CA LYS A 79 0.50 10.09 -11.45
C LYS A 79 -0.74 10.21 -10.54
N LEU A 80 -0.57 10.65 -9.29
CA LEU A 80 -1.65 10.74 -8.30
C LEU A 80 -2.18 12.17 -8.18
N LYS A 81 -3.48 12.33 -7.91
CA LYS A 81 -4.13 13.66 -7.82
C LYS A 81 -4.49 14.06 -6.40
N ASN A 82 -5.04 13.14 -5.62
CA ASN A 82 -5.56 13.37 -4.29
C ASN A 82 -4.70 12.73 -3.19
N VAL A 83 -3.82 11.79 -3.55
CA VAL A 83 -2.81 11.21 -2.66
C VAL A 83 -1.47 11.86 -2.93
N THR A 84 -0.90 12.52 -1.91
CA THR A 84 0.47 13.05 -1.97
C THR A 84 1.42 12.11 -1.22
N VAL A 85 2.45 11.60 -1.92
CA VAL A 85 3.39 10.62 -1.36
C VAL A 85 4.66 11.30 -0.85
N PHE A 86 5.00 11.06 0.42
CA PHE A 86 6.23 11.47 1.08
C PHE A 86 7.13 10.26 1.35
N TYR A 87 8.44 10.48 1.34
CA TYR A 87 9.43 9.43 1.63
C TYR A 87 10.28 9.87 2.81
N PHE A 88 10.55 8.96 3.74
CA PHE A 88 11.55 9.19 4.77
C PHE A 88 12.95 9.30 4.16
N THR A 89 13.85 10.01 4.85
CA THR A 89 15.26 10.05 4.44
C THR A 89 15.91 8.69 4.68
N PRO A 90 16.92 8.32 3.86
CA PRO A 90 17.66 7.07 4.06
C PRO A 90 18.16 6.94 5.51
N ASN A 91 18.11 5.73 6.07
CA ASN A 91 18.61 5.40 7.41
C ASN A 91 17.94 6.10 8.60
N THR A 92 16.78 6.75 8.42
CA THR A 92 16.01 7.34 9.54
C THR A 92 14.79 6.52 9.97
N THR A 93 14.52 5.42 9.26
CA THR A 93 13.31 4.61 9.40
C THR A 93 13.13 4.11 10.84
N SER A 94 14.15 3.50 11.46
CA SER A 94 14.04 3.00 12.84
C SER A 94 13.72 4.07 13.90
N LYS A 95 14.07 5.35 13.64
CA LYS A 95 13.81 6.46 14.57
C LYS A 95 12.46 7.12 14.34
N LEU A 96 12.04 7.23 13.07
CA LEU A 96 10.90 8.04 12.65
C LEU A 96 9.67 7.21 12.26
N GLN A 97 9.84 5.98 11.80
CA GLN A 97 8.75 5.11 11.37
C GLN A 97 8.13 4.43 12.60
N PRO A 98 6.87 4.74 12.95
CA PRO A 98 6.22 4.12 14.10
C PRO A 98 6.09 2.60 13.94
N MET A 99 6.03 2.11 12.70
CA MET A 99 5.91 0.68 12.38
C MET A 99 7.20 -0.11 12.66
N ASP A 100 8.34 0.55 12.77
CA ASP A 100 9.64 -0.08 13.03
C ASP A 100 10.04 0.00 14.51
N LYS A 101 9.21 0.64 15.36
CA LYS A 101 9.44 0.77 16.81
C LYS A 101 8.89 -0.43 17.59
N GLY A 102 9.24 -1.63 17.14
CA GLY A 102 8.94 -2.89 17.83
C GLY A 102 9.55 -2.96 19.22
#